data_AF-A0A2K9HKF2-F1
#
_entry.id   AF-A0A2K9HKF2-F1
#
_cell.length_a   1.000
_cell.length_b   1.000
_cell.length_c   1.000
_cell.angle_alpha   90.00
_cell.angle_beta   90.00
_cell.angle_gamma   90.00
#
_symmetry.space_group_name_H-M   'P 1'
#
loop_
_entity.id
_entity.type
_entity.pdbx_description
1 polymer ?
#
loop_
_entity_poly.entity_id
_entity_poly.type
_entity_poly.pdbx_seq_one_letter_code
_entity_poly.pdbx_strand_id
1 'polypeptide(L)'
;MTPDTGEIDFPLITSTAVEALKKSGPSVLMTHSQGGVPGWMIGSASDDVTAIIAIEPGAFVFPKEEVPEKIVTKYPMAIEGIPVSDDDYVSLIKKPIVVYFGDNIPSEPSKVPAWDFWRGSEGAEYYFDYKRGAAVNRVEFVSWSQLDWQEFHPTEIVKDLKQPYLMICGENAFTRPGAEVMFKNAGSENKKLVIIPKARHFDLYDGEDYVPTAIENITEFLQKNI
;
A
#
# COMPACT_ATOMS: atom_id res chain seq x y z
N MET A 1 0.04 14.35 -11.97
CA MET A 1 1.22 13.90 -12.76
C MET A 1 1.45 14.89 -13.88
N THR A 2 2.68 15.06 -14.37
CA THR A 2 2.93 15.69 -15.68
C THR A 2 2.50 14.72 -16.79
N PRO A 3 1.86 15.20 -17.87
CA PRO A 3 1.59 14.35 -19.04
C PRO A 3 2.87 14.12 -19.85
N ASP A 4 2.96 12.97 -20.51
CA ASP A 4 4.03 12.70 -21.48
C ASP A 4 3.92 13.67 -22.66
N THR A 5 5.06 14.25 -23.06
CA THR A 5 5.17 15.20 -24.18
C THR A 5 5.78 14.58 -25.44
N GLY A 6 5.97 13.25 -25.44
CA GLY A 6 6.54 12.45 -26.50
C GLY A 6 6.35 10.95 -26.25
N GLU A 7 7.02 10.10 -27.01
CA GLU A 7 6.98 8.64 -26.83
C GLU A 7 7.79 8.20 -25.59
N ILE A 8 7.35 7.12 -24.92
CA ILE A 8 8.00 6.60 -23.72
C ILE A 8 9.09 5.59 -24.10
N ASP A 9 10.35 5.99 -23.93
CA ASP A 9 11.53 5.15 -24.14
C ASP A 9 12.01 4.55 -22.80
N PHE A 10 11.50 3.36 -22.45
CA PHE A 10 11.90 2.67 -21.22
C PHE A 10 13.41 2.32 -21.15
N PRO A 11 14.09 1.89 -22.24
CA PRO A 11 15.55 1.77 -22.26
C PRO A 11 16.30 3.07 -21.91
N LEU A 12 15.90 4.21 -22.48
CA LEU A 12 16.52 5.51 -22.18
C LEU A 12 16.26 5.96 -20.74
N ILE A 13 15.03 5.79 -20.24
CA ILE A 13 14.69 6.04 -18.83
C ILE A 13 15.56 5.18 -17.91
N THR A 14 15.69 3.89 -18.22
CA THR A 14 16.46 2.92 -17.43
C THR A 14 17.94 3.31 -17.38
N SER A 15 18.59 3.46 -18.54
CA SER A 15 20.01 3.83 -18.63
C SER A 15 20.31 5.17 -17.96
N THR A 16 19.42 6.17 -18.09
CA THR A 16 19.57 7.48 -17.43
C THR A 16 19.50 7.35 -15.90
N ALA A 17 18.58 6.54 -15.38
CA ALA A 17 18.47 6.28 -13.95
C ALA A 17 19.67 5.51 -13.39
N VAL A 18 20.20 4.51 -14.13
CA VAL A 18 21.41 3.77 -13.74
C VAL A 18 22.65 4.69 -13.69
N GLU A 19 22.81 5.61 -14.64
CA GLU A 19 23.89 6.62 -14.62
C GLU A 19 23.70 7.73 -13.57
N ALA A 20 22.49 7.88 -13.01
CA ALA A 20 22.25 8.70 -11.82
C ALA A 20 22.59 7.93 -10.54
N LEU A 21 22.17 6.66 -10.44
CA LEU A 21 22.43 5.78 -9.29
C LEU A 21 23.93 5.61 -9.02
N LYS A 22 24.75 5.44 -10.06
CA LYS A 22 26.23 5.42 -9.96
C LYS A 22 26.86 6.66 -9.32
N LYS A 23 26.10 7.76 -9.17
CA LYS A 23 26.55 9.03 -8.56
C LYS A 23 25.95 9.27 -7.17
N SER A 24 24.79 8.70 -6.87
CA SER A 24 24.19 8.71 -5.52
C SER A 24 24.69 7.56 -4.64
N GLY A 25 25.09 6.44 -5.26
CA GLY A 25 25.43 5.19 -4.59
C GLY A 25 24.20 4.40 -4.12
N PRO A 26 24.41 3.39 -3.25
CA PRO A 26 23.39 2.45 -2.78
C PRO A 26 22.10 3.11 -2.29
N SER A 27 20.98 2.77 -2.94
CA SER A 27 19.68 3.46 -2.83
C SER A 27 18.51 2.48 -2.79
N VAL A 28 17.42 2.86 -2.10
CA VAL A 28 16.13 2.17 -2.18
C VAL A 28 15.29 2.80 -3.30
N LEU A 29 14.88 2.01 -4.28
CA LEU A 29 14.13 2.47 -5.44
C LEU A 29 12.62 2.45 -5.15
N MET A 30 12.04 3.62 -4.91
CA MET A 30 10.59 3.79 -4.75
C MET A 30 9.94 4.14 -6.10
N THR A 31 8.88 3.41 -6.48
CA THR A 31 8.14 3.61 -7.74
C THR A 31 6.63 3.59 -7.51
N HIS A 32 5.87 4.18 -8.44
CA HIS A 32 4.42 4.30 -8.36
C HIS A 32 3.75 4.14 -9.73
N SER A 33 2.64 3.41 -9.79
CA SER A 33 1.79 3.28 -10.99
C SER A 33 2.60 2.81 -12.21
N GLN A 34 2.43 3.45 -13.37
CA GLN A 34 3.20 3.22 -14.60
C GLN A 34 4.73 3.24 -14.36
N GLY A 35 5.22 4.00 -13.37
CA GLY A 35 6.62 4.03 -12.97
C GLY A 35 7.17 2.71 -12.41
N GLY A 36 6.31 1.75 -12.07
CA GLY A 36 6.72 0.38 -11.76
C GLY A 36 7.39 -0.34 -12.95
N VAL A 37 6.97 -0.05 -14.18
CA VAL A 37 7.54 -0.66 -15.41
C VAL A 37 9.03 -0.36 -15.58
N PRO A 38 9.49 0.91 -15.63
CA PRO A 38 10.92 1.20 -15.57
C PRO A 38 11.53 0.84 -14.20
N GLY A 39 10.73 0.83 -13.12
CA GLY A 39 11.17 0.38 -11.80
C GLY A 39 11.78 -1.01 -11.79
N TRP A 40 11.15 -1.98 -12.46
CA TRP A 40 11.68 -3.33 -12.62
C TRP A 40 12.95 -3.37 -13.48
N MET A 41 13.00 -2.58 -14.55
CA MET A 41 14.15 -2.52 -15.45
C MET A 41 15.38 -1.90 -14.77
N ILE A 42 15.19 -0.80 -14.04
CA ILE A 42 16.23 -0.13 -13.23
C ILE A 42 16.66 -1.04 -12.07
N GLY A 43 15.70 -1.71 -11.42
CA GLY A 43 15.95 -2.67 -10.35
C GLY A 43 16.72 -3.91 -10.81
N SER A 44 16.54 -4.35 -12.06
CA SER A 44 17.41 -5.38 -12.66
C SER A 44 18.81 -4.84 -12.95
N ALA A 45 18.89 -3.72 -13.68
CA ALA A 45 20.10 -3.23 -14.33
C ALA A 45 21.10 -2.48 -13.42
N SER A 46 20.89 -2.46 -12.10
CA SER A 46 21.76 -1.75 -11.16
C SER A 46 21.92 -2.45 -9.81
N ASP A 47 23.17 -2.72 -9.44
CA ASP A 47 23.56 -3.19 -8.10
C ASP A 47 23.47 -2.07 -7.04
N ASP A 48 23.44 -0.79 -7.44
CA ASP A 48 23.18 0.34 -6.54
C ASP A 48 21.71 0.38 -6.07
N VAL A 49 20.79 -0.41 -6.67
CA VAL A 49 19.44 -0.61 -6.11
C VAL A 49 19.50 -1.71 -5.05
N THR A 50 19.45 -1.32 -3.78
CA THR A 50 19.57 -2.25 -2.65
C THR A 50 18.24 -2.81 -2.15
N ALA A 51 17.12 -2.16 -2.48
CA ALA A 51 15.76 -2.64 -2.27
C ALA A 51 14.78 -1.86 -3.18
N ILE A 52 13.58 -2.39 -3.37
CA ILE A 52 12.52 -1.77 -4.20
C ILE A 52 11.23 -1.64 -3.40
N ILE A 53 10.56 -0.50 -3.52
CA ILE A 53 9.20 -0.26 -3.03
C ILE A 53 8.33 0.09 -4.25
N ALA A 54 7.49 -0.84 -4.69
CA ALA A 54 6.63 -0.69 -5.84
C ALA A 54 5.17 -0.46 -5.39
N ILE A 55 4.69 0.77 -5.53
CA ILE A 55 3.31 1.15 -5.20
C ILE A 55 2.45 1.04 -6.46
N GLU A 56 1.52 0.09 -6.48
CA GLU A 56 0.60 -0.18 -7.59
C GLU A 56 1.29 -0.29 -8.97
N PRO A 57 2.35 -1.11 -9.12
CA PRO A 57 3.14 -1.19 -10.35
C PRO A 57 2.27 -1.55 -11.57
N GLY A 58 2.32 -0.71 -12.61
CA GLY A 58 1.41 -0.78 -13.76
C GLY A 58 1.52 -2.05 -14.63
N ALA A 59 2.60 -2.81 -14.49
CA ALA A 59 2.75 -4.19 -14.96
C ALA A 59 3.85 -4.89 -14.15
N PHE A 60 4.01 -6.20 -14.34
CA PHE A 60 5.09 -7.01 -13.74
C PHE A 60 5.99 -7.62 -14.82
N VAL A 61 7.24 -7.88 -14.47
CA VAL A 61 8.19 -8.61 -15.33
C VAL A 61 8.22 -10.10 -14.99
N PHE A 62 8.42 -10.93 -16.01
CA PHE A 62 8.49 -12.40 -15.91
C PHE A 62 9.59 -12.96 -16.82
N PRO A 63 10.17 -14.14 -16.51
CA PRO A 63 10.94 -14.91 -17.49
C PRO A 63 10.12 -15.10 -18.76
N LYS A 64 10.77 -15.05 -19.93
CA LYS A 64 10.09 -14.98 -21.24
C LYS A 64 9.08 -16.11 -21.49
N GLU A 65 9.33 -17.31 -20.99
CA GLU A 65 8.45 -18.48 -21.16
C GLU A 65 7.44 -18.67 -20.00
N GLU A 66 7.47 -17.79 -18.98
CA GLU A 66 6.60 -17.80 -17.79
C GLU A 66 5.59 -16.63 -17.75
N VAL A 67 5.53 -15.82 -18.82
CA VAL A 67 4.58 -14.70 -18.93
C VAL A 67 3.13 -15.24 -18.89
N PRO A 68 2.28 -14.79 -17.95
CA PRO A 68 0.88 -15.23 -17.85
C PRO A 68 0.03 -14.87 -19.08
N GLU A 69 -1.05 -15.62 -19.33
CA GLU A 69 -2.03 -15.27 -20.36
C GLU A 69 -2.64 -13.88 -20.10
N LYS A 70 -2.67 -13.04 -21.13
CA LYS A 70 -3.17 -11.67 -21.02
C LYS A 70 -4.67 -11.61 -20.73
N ILE A 71 -5.06 -10.76 -19.79
CA ILE A 71 -6.46 -10.55 -19.41
C ILE A 71 -6.98 -9.32 -20.16
N VAL A 72 -7.89 -9.53 -21.11
CA VAL A 72 -8.57 -8.45 -21.83
C VAL A 72 -9.64 -7.84 -20.92
N THR A 73 -9.55 -6.52 -20.69
CA THR A 73 -10.47 -5.79 -19.81
C THR A 73 -11.40 -4.86 -20.60
N LYS A 74 -12.27 -4.11 -19.90
CA LYS A 74 -13.06 -3.00 -20.48
C LYS A 74 -12.30 -1.67 -20.50
N TYR A 75 -11.12 -1.62 -19.89
CA TYR A 75 -10.19 -0.50 -20.00
C TYR A 75 -9.46 -0.59 -21.35
N PRO A 76 -8.99 0.51 -21.97
CA PRO A 76 -8.30 0.47 -23.27
C PRO A 76 -6.92 -0.23 -23.26
N MET A 77 -6.51 -0.85 -22.15
CA MET A 77 -5.32 -1.69 -22.04
C MET A 77 -5.69 -3.06 -21.46
N ALA A 78 -5.01 -4.11 -21.94
CA ALA A 78 -5.05 -5.43 -21.31
C ALA A 78 -4.14 -5.45 -20.07
N ILE A 79 -4.36 -6.42 -19.17
CA ILE A 79 -3.39 -6.77 -18.14
C ILE A 79 -2.49 -7.85 -18.73
N GLU A 80 -1.21 -7.55 -18.93
CA GLU A 80 -0.23 -8.50 -19.47
C GLU A 80 1.15 -8.32 -18.82
N GLY A 81 1.92 -9.41 -18.75
CA GLY A 81 3.27 -9.41 -18.20
C GLY A 81 4.32 -8.99 -19.21
N ILE A 82 5.40 -8.38 -18.74
CA ILE A 82 6.52 -7.94 -19.57
C ILE A 82 7.60 -9.03 -19.57
N PRO A 83 7.95 -9.64 -20.72
CA PRO A 83 9.05 -10.61 -20.78
C PRO A 83 10.40 -9.93 -20.56
N VAL A 84 11.22 -10.50 -19.68
CA VAL A 84 12.63 -10.14 -19.46
C VAL A 84 13.54 -11.36 -19.63
N SER A 85 14.86 -11.17 -19.57
CA SER A 85 15.80 -12.30 -19.54
C SER A 85 15.81 -12.99 -18.17
N ASP A 86 16.24 -14.26 -18.15
CA ASP A 86 16.36 -15.02 -16.90
C ASP A 86 17.38 -14.37 -15.95
N ASP A 87 18.48 -13.83 -16.48
CA ASP A 87 19.49 -13.09 -15.71
C ASP A 87 18.93 -11.78 -15.13
N ASP A 88 18.09 -11.05 -15.89
CA ASP A 88 17.40 -9.85 -15.39
C ASP A 88 16.45 -10.19 -14.24
N TYR A 89 15.63 -11.23 -14.44
CA TYR A 89 14.67 -11.69 -13.43
C TYR A 89 15.39 -12.15 -12.17
N VAL A 90 16.48 -12.92 -12.32
CA VAL A 90 17.33 -13.39 -11.23
C VAL A 90 18.12 -12.26 -10.56
N SER A 91 18.48 -11.18 -11.27
CA SER A 91 19.05 -9.96 -10.67
C SER A 91 18.01 -9.21 -9.82
N LEU A 92 16.76 -9.18 -10.28
CA LEU A 92 15.67 -8.46 -9.63
C LEU A 92 15.21 -9.18 -8.35
N ILE A 93 14.84 -10.47 -8.41
CA ILE A 93 14.25 -11.20 -7.28
C ILE A 93 15.24 -11.48 -6.11
N LYS A 94 16.54 -11.25 -6.30
CA LYS A 94 17.55 -11.29 -5.23
C LYS A 94 17.52 -10.04 -4.34
N LYS A 95 16.89 -8.95 -4.79
CA LYS A 95 16.75 -7.70 -4.03
C LYS A 95 15.51 -7.79 -3.14
N PRO A 96 15.51 -7.21 -1.92
CA PRO A 96 14.29 -7.03 -1.13
C PRO A 96 13.28 -6.17 -1.91
N ILE A 97 12.11 -6.74 -2.20
CA ILE A 97 11.02 -6.07 -2.91
C ILE A 97 9.80 -6.00 -1.98
N VAL A 98 9.27 -4.80 -1.79
CA VAL A 98 7.94 -4.56 -1.19
C VAL A 98 7.02 -4.10 -2.31
N VAL A 99 5.92 -4.83 -2.54
CA VAL A 99 4.83 -4.38 -3.41
C VAL A 99 3.68 -3.94 -2.53
N TYR A 100 3.14 -2.75 -2.79
CA TYR A 100 1.99 -2.19 -2.07
C TYR A 100 0.85 -1.93 -3.05
N PHE A 101 -0.34 -2.42 -2.72
CA PHE A 101 -1.60 -2.08 -3.38
C PHE A 101 -2.57 -1.58 -2.32
N GLY A 102 -3.41 -0.61 -2.68
CA GLY A 102 -4.51 -0.15 -1.82
C GLY A 102 -5.64 -1.18 -1.69
N ASP A 103 -6.52 -0.97 -0.71
CA ASP A 103 -7.35 -2.02 -0.13
C ASP A 103 -8.86 -1.78 -0.27
N ASN A 104 -9.37 -1.68 -1.51
CA ASN A 104 -10.81 -1.45 -1.78
C ASN A 104 -11.26 -1.62 -3.27
N ILE A 105 -11.30 -2.86 -3.80
CA ILE A 105 -12.08 -3.30 -5.00
C ILE A 105 -13.45 -3.85 -4.54
N PRO A 106 -14.57 -3.65 -5.27
CA PRO A 106 -15.88 -4.21 -4.91
C PRO A 106 -16.00 -5.71 -5.18
N SER A 107 -16.86 -6.37 -4.39
CA SER A 107 -17.33 -7.73 -4.64
C SER A 107 -18.57 -7.83 -5.55
N GLU A 108 -19.27 -6.72 -5.85
CA GLU A 108 -20.49 -6.69 -6.68
C GLU A 108 -20.59 -5.41 -7.55
N PRO A 109 -21.24 -5.41 -8.75
CA PRO A 109 -21.36 -4.24 -9.64
C PRO A 109 -22.49 -3.27 -9.21
N SER A 110 -22.41 -1.94 -9.26
CA SER A 110 -21.61 -0.95 -10.03
C SER A 110 -22.11 -0.64 -11.47
N LYS A 111 -22.50 0.62 -11.70
CA LYS A 111 -22.89 1.23 -12.99
C LYS A 111 -22.08 2.49 -13.32
N VAL A 112 -21.64 3.26 -12.32
CA VAL A 112 -20.55 4.24 -12.46
C VAL A 112 -19.26 3.53 -12.03
N PRO A 113 -18.27 3.25 -12.91
CA PRO A 113 -17.27 2.20 -12.67
C PRO A 113 -16.43 2.22 -11.37
N ALA A 114 -16.48 3.30 -10.58
CA ALA A 114 -15.83 3.39 -9.27
C ALA A 114 -16.61 4.21 -8.20
N TRP A 115 -17.93 4.45 -8.31
CA TRP A 115 -18.63 5.50 -7.51
C TRP A 115 -19.98 5.26 -6.77
N ASP A 116 -20.67 4.14 -6.65
CA ASP A 116 -20.55 2.79 -7.20
C ASP A 116 -19.22 2.05 -6.94
N PHE A 117 -18.50 2.55 -5.94
CA PHE A 117 -17.59 1.82 -5.05
C PHE A 117 -17.56 2.51 -3.67
N TRP A 118 -17.38 3.84 -3.62
CA TRP A 118 -17.09 4.62 -2.39
C TRP A 118 -18.26 5.34 -1.67
N ARG A 119 -19.47 5.34 -2.22
CA ARG A 119 -20.47 6.45 -2.18
C ARG A 119 -21.04 6.95 -0.82
N GLY A 120 -20.62 6.50 0.37
CA GLY A 120 -21.34 6.88 1.60
C GLY A 120 -20.74 6.50 2.95
N SER A 121 -19.42 6.38 3.05
CA SER A 121 -18.72 6.05 4.30
C SER A 121 -18.18 7.30 5.01
N GLU A 122 -17.77 7.13 6.27
CA GLU A 122 -16.99 8.11 7.03
C GLU A 122 -15.69 8.51 6.30
N GLY A 123 -15.09 7.60 5.53
CA GLY A 123 -13.92 7.90 4.71
C GLY A 123 -14.21 8.91 3.59
N ALA A 124 -15.44 8.98 3.09
CA ALA A 124 -15.84 10.01 2.12
C ALA A 124 -15.89 11.42 2.75
N GLU A 125 -16.19 11.52 4.05
CA GLU A 125 -16.12 12.79 4.80
C GLU A 125 -14.67 13.27 4.93
N TYR A 126 -13.72 12.35 5.13
CA TYR A 126 -12.29 12.64 5.25
C TYR A 126 -11.62 12.92 3.88
N TYR A 127 -11.76 12.03 2.90
CA TYR A 127 -11.03 12.10 1.62
C TYR A 127 -11.63 13.06 0.58
N PHE A 128 -12.81 13.66 0.84
CA PHE A 128 -13.41 14.67 -0.05
C PHE A 128 -13.53 16.08 0.56
N ASP A 129 -13.21 16.30 1.85
CA ASP A 129 -12.98 17.64 2.40
C ASP A 129 -11.50 18.06 2.28
N TYR A 130 -11.25 19.16 1.57
CA TYR A 130 -9.93 19.79 1.40
C TYR A 130 -9.36 20.40 2.70
N LYS A 131 -10.13 20.46 3.78
CA LYS A 131 -9.66 20.80 5.13
C LYS A 131 -9.19 19.58 5.93
N ARG A 132 -9.51 18.36 5.45
CA ARG A 132 -9.16 17.07 6.05
C ARG A 132 -8.16 16.35 5.15
N GLY A 133 -8.55 15.22 4.55
CA GLY A 133 -7.68 14.35 3.75
C GLY A 133 -7.75 14.54 2.23
N ALA A 134 -8.57 15.46 1.69
CA ALA A 134 -8.74 15.55 0.24
C ALA A 134 -7.54 16.18 -0.49
N ALA A 135 -6.83 15.38 -1.27
CA ALA A 135 -5.79 15.84 -2.17
C ALA A 135 -6.37 16.28 -3.54
N VAL A 136 -5.84 17.37 -4.11
CA VAL A 136 -6.22 17.89 -5.44
C VAL A 136 -5.88 16.93 -6.59
N ASN A 137 -5.03 15.93 -6.32
CA ASN A 137 -4.65 14.86 -7.23
C ASN A 137 -5.06 13.47 -6.71
N ARG A 138 -6.19 13.36 -5.97
CA ARG A 138 -6.71 12.04 -5.56
C ARG A 138 -7.05 11.17 -6.79
N VAL A 139 -6.88 9.86 -6.65
CA VAL A 139 -7.30 8.86 -7.63
C VAL A 139 -8.56 8.18 -7.09
N GLU A 140 -9.60 8.05 -7.90
CA GLU A 140 -10.94 7.64 -7.43
C GLU A 140 -11.24 6.14 -7.62
N PHE A 141 -10.24 5.27 -7.44
CA PHE A 141 -10.40 3.80 -7.38
C PHE A 141 -9.42 3.20 -6.36
N VAL A 142 -9.58 1.91 -6.03
CA VAL A 142 -8.69 1.15 -5.13
C VAL A 142 -8.68 -0.34 -5.53
N SER A 143 -7.84 -1.17 -4.89
CA SER A 143 -6.94 -2.04 -5.67
C SER A 143 -6.47 -3.39 -5.06
N TRP A 144 -7.16 -4.00 -4.07
CA TRP A 144 -6.61 -5.19 -3.37
C TRP A 144 -6.58 -6.50 -4.16
N SER A 145 -5.62 -7.36 -3.80
CA SER A 145 -5.67 -8.80 -4.11
C SER A 145 -6.72 -9.51 -3.24
N GLN A 146 -7.72 -10.11 -3.88
CA GLN A 146 -8.82 -10.79 -3.20
C GLN A 146 -8.46 -12.20 -2.69
N LEU A 147 -7.37 -12.80 -3.19
CA LEU A 147 -6.91 -14.13 -2.77
C LEU A 147 -6.11 -14.06 -1.46
N ASP A 148 -5.07 -13.22 -1.41
CA ASP A 148 -4.25 -13.04 -0.21
C ASP A 148 -5.10 -12.58 0.99
N TRP A 149 -6.13 -11.76 0.75
CA TRP A 149 -7.05 -11.30 1.79
C TRP A 149 -7.92 -12.42 2.37
N GLN A 150 -8.21 -13.49 1.62
CA GLN A 150 -8.95 -14.65 2.13
C GLN A 150 -8.08 -15.57 3.01
N GLU A 151 -6.75 -15.56 2.83
CA GLU A 151 -5.81 -16.33 3.67
C GLU A 151 -5.21 -15.48 4.80
N PHE A 152 -5.25 -14.14 4.71
CA PHE A 152 -4.77 -13.25 5.74
C PHE A 152 -5.70 -13.23 6.96
N HIS A 153 -5.29 -13.93 8.02
CA HIS A 153 -6.02 -14.01 9.29
C HIS A 153 -5.26 -13.29 10.42
N PRO A 154 -5.20 -11.95 10.44
CA PRO A 154 -4.40 -11.20 11.42
C PRO A 154 -4.84 -11.47 12.87
N THR A 155 -6.13 -11.73 13.08
CA THR A 155 -6.71 -12.11 14.38
C THR A 155 -6.23 -13.48 14.90
N GLU A 156 -5.73 -14.34 14.02
CA GLU A 156 -5.10 -15.61 14.37
C GLU A 156 -3.58 -15.44 14.53
N ILE A 157 -2.93 -14.76 13.58
CA ILE A 157 -1.47 -14.49 13.59
C ILE A 157 -1.03 -13.72 14.84
N VAL A 158 -1.85 -12.78 15.34
CA VAL A 158 -1.51 -11.94 16.50
C VAL A 158 -1.35 -12.75 17.81
N LYS A 159 -1.77 -14.02 17.85
CA LYS A 159 -1.54 -14.93 18.99
C LYS A 159 -0.05 -15.21 19.25
N ASP A 160 0.80 -15.07 18.24
CA ASP A 160 2.25 -15.27 18.38
C ASP A 160 3.00 -13.99 18.79
N LEU A 161 2.35 -12.82 18.77
CA LEU A 161 2.93 -11.57 19.27
C LEU A 161 3.37 -11.72 20.75
N LYS A 162 4.56 -11.23 21.10
CA LYS A 162 5.09 -11.23 22.50
C LYS A 162 5.57 -9.85 22.96
N GLN A 163 5.78 -8.94 22.01
CA GLN A 163 6.21 -7.56 22.20
C GLN A 163 5.11 -6.75 22.91
N PRO A 164 5.44 -5.66 23.63
CA PRO A 164 4.45 -4.75 24.20
C PRO A 164 3.47 -4.25 23.13
N TYR A 165 2.17 -4.37 23.38
CA TYR A 165 1.13 -4.10 22.37
C TYR A 165 0.10 -3.05 22.81
N LEU A 166 -0.01 -1.97 22.04
CA LEU A 166 -1.05 -0.96 22.20
C LEU A 166 -2.05 -1.06 21.06
N MET A 167 -3.34 -1.17 21.40
CA MET A 167 -4.44 -0.97 20.47
C MET A 167 -5.20 0.30 20.88
N ILE A 168 -5.41 1.21 19.92
CA ILE A 168 -6.30 2.38 20.08
C ILE A 168 -7.37 2.32 19.00
N CYS A 169 -8.64 2.52 19.35
CA CYS A 169 -9.72 2.72 18.40
C CYS A 169 -10.82 3.63 18.96
N GLY A 170 -11.61 4.24 18.08
CA GLY A 170 -12.75 5.06 18.48
C GLY A 170 -13.93 4.22 18.97
N GLU A 171 -14.66 4.71 19.97
CA GLU A 171 -15.86 4.06 20.52
C GLU A 171 -16.90 3.72 19.46
N ASN A 172 -17.06 4.59 18.46
CA ASN A 172 -17.99 4.49 17.34
C ASN A 172 -17.32 4.06 16.02
N ALA A 173 -16.03 3.69 16.03
CA ALA A 173 -15.32 3.29 14.82
C ALA A 173 -15.86 1.96 14.27
N PHE A 174 -16.18 1.89 12.98
CA PHE A 174 -16.71 0.67 12.35
C PHE A 174 -15.72 -0.51 12.40
N THR A 175 -14.41 -0.24 12.53
CA THR A 175 -13.36 -1.25 12.72
C THR A 175 -13.23 -1.77 14.16
N ARG A 176 -13.90 -1.15 15.14
CA ARG A 176 -13.75 -1.45 16.57
C ARG A 176 -13.95 -2.94 16.91
N PRO A 177 -14.94 -3.68 16.39
CA PRO A 177 -15.09 -5.11 16.70
C PRO A 177 -13.87 -5.94 16.26
N GLY A 178 -13.26 -5.60 15.12
CA GLY A 178 -12.00 -6.21 14.67
C GLY A 178 -10.83 -5.86 15.59
N ALA A 179 -10.72 -4.60 16.01
CA ALA A 179 -9.71 -4.15 16.95
C ALA A 179 -9.81 -4.83 18.34
N GLU A 180 -11.03 -5.04 18.85
CA GLU A 180 -11.28 -5.75 20.10
C GLU A 180 -10.92 -7.25 19.99
N VAL A 181 -11.20 -7.90 18.85
CA VAL A 181 -10.78 -9.30 18.60
C VAL A 181 -9.25 -9.39 18.46
N MET A 182 -8.61 -8.48 17.72
CA MET A 182 -7.14 -8.39 17.64
C MET A 182 -6.51 -8.25 19.02
N PHE A 183 -7.00 -7.31 19.83
CA PHE A 183 -6.51 -7.10 21.19
C PHE A 183 -6.73 -8.30 22.10
N LYS A 184 -7.90 -8.94 22.04
CA LYS A 184 -8.21 -10.15 22.81
C LYS A 184 -7.23 -11.28 22.46
N ASN A 185 -7.07 -11.56 21.17
CA ASN A 185 -6.25 -12.67 20.67
C ASN A 185 -4.74 -12.41 20.77
N ALA A 186 -4.29 -11.15 20.87
CA ALA A 186 -2.87 -10.80 20.92
C ALA A 186 -2.13 -11.55 22.05
N GLY A 187 -1.10 -12.33 21.71
CA GLY A 187 -0.40 -13.20 22.66
C GLY A 187 0.57 -12.50 23.61
N SER A 188 0.53 -11.17 23.67
CA SER A 188 1.39 -10.35 24.52
C SER A 188 0.84 -10.23 25.93
N GLU A 189 1.70 -10.43 26.93
CA GLU A 189 1.39 -10.23 28.35
C GLU A 189 1.36 -8.74 28.73
N ASN A 190 2.03 -7.89 27.95
CA ASN A 190 2.13 -6.44 28.19
C ASN A 190 1.31 -5.68 27.13
N LYS A 191 -0.02 -5.69 27.27
CA LYS A 191 -0.93 -5.09 26.29
C LYS A 191 -1.96 -4.12 26.88
N LYS A 192 -2.16 -2.96 26.22
CA LYS A 192 -3.12 -1.89 26.59
C LYS A 192 -4.13 -1.71 25.44
N LEU A 193 -5.42 -1.65 25.77
CA LEU A 193 -6.49 -1.26 24.84
C LEU A 193 -7.01 0.11 25.28
N VAL A 194 -7.18 1.03 24.33
CA VAL A 194 -7.74 2.37 24.54
C VAL A 194 -8.92 2.55 23.61
N ILE A 195 -10.12 2.68 24.18
CA ILE A 195 -11.31 3.08 23.45
C ILE A 195 -11.47 4.59 23.66
N ILE A 196 -11.35 5.39 22.60
CA ILE A 196 -11.51 6.85 22.68
C ILE A 196 -13.02 7.16 22.58
N PRO A 197 -13.66 7.75 23.62
CA PRO A 197 -15.10 7.98 23.64
C PRO A 197 -15.56 8.87 22.49
N LYS A 198 -16.76 8.58 21.96
CA LYS A 198 -17.44 9.23 20.82
C LYS A 198 -16.73 9.15 19.46
N ALA A 199 -15.40 9.07 19.42
CA ALA A 199 -14.62 9.05 18.18
C ALA A 199 -15.07 7.91 17.24
N ARG A 200 -15.15 8.23 15.96
CA ARG A 200 -15.32 7.26 14.86
C ARG A 200 -13.94 6.77 14.38
N HIS A 201 -13.79 6.29 13.15
CA HIS A 201 -12.53 5.73 12.62
C HIS A 201 -11.55 6.81 12.14
N PHE A 202 -11.99 7.64 11.20
CA PHE A 202 -11.24 8.75 10.60
C PHE A 202 -11.16 9.96 11.52
N ASP A 203 -12.03 10.07 12.53
CA ASP A 203 -11.88 11.04 13.62
C ASP A 203 -10.53 10.93 14.36
N LEU A 204 -9.84 9.78 14.30
CA LEU A 204 -8.50 9.59 14.86
C LEU A 204 -7.35 9.97 13.91
N TYR A 205 -7.64 10.42 12.69
CA TYR A 205 -6.63 10.85 11.72
C TYR A 205 -6.28 12.33 11.89
N ASP A 206 -7.29 13.17 12.16
CA ASP A 206 -7.19 14.63 12.18
C ASP A 206 -8.12 15.34 13.19
N GLY A 207 -8.98 14.61 13.90
CA GLY A 207 -9.95 15.21 14.83
C GLY A 207 -9.28 15.81 16.06
N GLU A 208 -9.28 17.14 16.18
CA GLU A 208 -8.59 17.88 17.25
C GLU A 208 -9.04 17.48 18.67
N ASP A 209 -10.31 17.06 18.85
CA ASP A 209 -10.85 16.56 20.13
C ASP A 209 -10.36 15.15 20.52
N TYR A 210 -9.71 14.41 19.60
CA TYR A 210 -9.44 12.97 19.76
C TYR A 210 -7.96 12.59 19.53
N VAL A 211 -7.30 13.21 18.55
CA VAL A 211 -5.89 12.97 18.22
C VAL A 211 -4.96 13.23 19.42
N PRO A 212 -5.11 14.30 20.23
CA PRO A 212 -4.26 14.51 21.41
C PRO A 212 -4.33 13.32 22.38
N THR A 213 -5.53 12.82 22.71
CA THR A 213 -5.69 11.66 23.60
C THR A 213 -5.12 10.37 23.02
N ALA A 214 -5.13 10.20 21.69
CA ALA A 214 -4.42 9.09 21.05
C ALA A 214 -2.89 9.23 21.20
N ILE A 215 -2.34 10.41 20.91
CA ILE A 215 -0.90 10.71 21.00
C ILE A 215 -0.39 10.63 22.45
N GLU A 216 -1.16 11.09 23.43
CA GLU A 216 -0.86 10.91 24.87
C GLU A 216 -0.75 9.43 25.23
N ASN A 217 -1.76 8.62 24.86
CA ASN A 217 -1.78 7.19 25.17
C ASN A 217 -0.66 6.41 24.46
N ILE A 218 -0.27 6.82 23.25
CA ILE A 218 0.92 6.31 22.54
C ILE A 218 2.18 6.69 23.29
N THR A 219 2.34 7.97 23.66
CA THR A 219 3.54 8.50 24.31
C THR A 219 3.78 7.85 25.68
N GLU A 220 2.74 7.76 26.53
CA GLU A 220 2.79 7.01 27.80
C GLU A 220 3.23 5.55 27.60
N PHE A 221 2.66 4.88 26.59
CA PHE A 221 2.89 3.47 26.36
C PHE A 221 4.33 3.22 25.86
N LEU A 222 4.84 4.06 24.97
CA LEU A 222 6.21 3.97 24.48
C LEU A 222 7.22 4.27 25.60
N GLN A 223 7.01 5.35 26.37
CA GLN A 223 7.87 5.73 27.52
C GLN A 223 7.94 4.67 28.63
N LYS A 224 6.96 3.77 28.70
CA LYS A 224 6.93 2.68 29.70
C LYS A 224 7.59 1.39 29.21
N ASN A 225 7.75 1.22 27.89
CA ASN A 225 8.01 -0.08 27.25
C ASN A 225 9.19 -0.07 26.26
N ILE A 226 9.95 1.03 26.20
CA ILE A 226 11.21 1.24 25.47
C ILE A 226 12.25 1.75 26.47
#